data_AF-A0A5E4IJJ1-F1
#
_entry.id   AF-A0A5E4IJJ1-F1
#
_cell.length_a   1.000
_cell.length_b   1.000
_cell.length_c   1.000
_cell.angle_alpha   90.00
_cell.angle_beta   90.00
_cell.angle_gamma   90.00
#
_symmetry.space_group_name_H-M   'P 1'
#
loop_
_entity.id
_entity.type
_entity.pdbx_description
1 polymer ?
#
loop_
_entity_poly.entity_id
_entity_poly.type
_entity_poly.pdbx_seq_one_letter_code
_entity_poly.pdbx_strand_id
1 'polypeptide(L)'
;MAIYENIRVMISSRCNMEISHQGKKVTLTNVRKELQKEVEDQELFGKRLFEVWISEDEPAPDVSKDVWDKSLQEVKRSHILIVLYSGDAGWAKSDDPIGICHAELEAAMNVSPEKVYFIKLPDSKPANNQEAERNRRFKEFVEKFQPWWKKMPDAETGEDIIMETKLILRQAVAKLSIQGAKQTRKVKFDYGAALDWSRLDFDGRQQHMKGALRDGLKFRKGSVEENNNLFIKAYETFILCICHAIPASMTVAAAREMVGQPFLQDYKFAHQLNEKRVGPVHFIACNRSVTEAQAMRQLGFPDATIVTTPFGVYVADNIQKIQLILIANCRDETTTLYGLQEVFKWLEKSGEGERLAERARARKRIIEAIAKEI
;
A
#
# COMPACT_ATOMS: atom_id res chain seq x y z
N MET A 1 -27.50 -0.78 -5.66
CA MET A 1 -27.55 0.47 -4.87
C MET A 1 -26.12 0.96 -4.74
N ALA A 2 -25.78 2.15 -5.23
CA ALA A 2 -24.47 2.73 -4.96
C ALA A 2 -24.46 3.19 -3.48
N ILE A 3 -23.48 2.72 -2.70
CA ILE A 3 -23.41 2.88 -1.23
C ILE A 3 -22.60 4.14 -0.84
N TYR A 4 -22.15 4.93 -1.82
CA TYR A 4 -21.20 6.01 -1.57
C TYR A 4 -21.85 7.39 -1.76
N GLU A 5 -21.61 8.27 -0.78
CA GLU A 5 -21.96 9.68 -0.84
C GLU A 5 -21.11 10.44 -1.87
N ASN A 6 -21.58 11.62 -2.29
CA ASN A 6 -20.84 12.52 -3.17
C ASN A 6 -19.52 12.97 -2.51
N ILE A 7 -18.54 13.36 -3.33
CA ILE A 7 -17.30 13.95 -2.85
C ILE A 7 -17.59 15.36 -2.35
N ARG A 8 -17.70 15.51 -1.02
CA ARG A 8 -17.78 16.79 -0.31
C ARG A 8 -16.53 17.66 -0.52
N VAL A 9 -16.72 18.83 -1.11
CA VAL A 9 -15.72 19.87 -1.31
C VAL A 9 -16.13 21.10 -0.51
N MET A 10 -15.21 21.67 0.26
CA MET A 10 -15.41 22.97 0.88
C MET A 10 -14.52 24.00 0.19
N ILE A 11 -15.08 25.17 -0.11
CA ILE A 11 -14.33 26.31 -0.64
C ILE A 11 -14.28 27.38 0.45
N SER A 12 -13.07 27.76 0.88
CA SER A 12 -12.82 28.76 1.93
C SER A 12 -12.20 30.02 1.31
N SER A 13 -12.77 31.19 1.59
CA SER A 13 -12.20 32.49 1.22
C SER A 13 -12.90 33.65 1.94
N ARG A 14 -12.33 34.86 1.80
CA ARG A 14 -13.05 36.10 2.15
C ARG A 14 -14.13 36.42 1.11
N CYS A 15 -15.38 36.47 1.51
CA CYS A 15 -16.53 36.71 0.60
C CYS A 15 -16.49 38.06 -0.15
N ASN A 16 -16.13 39.15 0.55
CA ASN A 16 -16.31 40.52 0.04
C ASN A 16 -15.12 41.06 -0.76
N MET A 17 -14.09 40.25 -1.02
CA MET A 17 -12.97 40.69 -1.86
C MET A 17 -13.44 40.86 -3.31
N GLU A 18 -13.04 41.96 -3.95
CA GLU A 18 -13.33 42.20 -5.36
C GLU A 18 -12.27 41.53 -6.24
N ILE A 19 -12.71 40.89 -7.32
CA ILE A 19 -11.87 40.32 -8.37
C ILE A 19 -12.46 40.64 -9.75
N SER A 20 -11.61 40.65 -10.77
CA SER A 20 -12.09 40.75 -12.16
C SER A 20 -12.70 39.42 -12.59
N HIS A 21 -13.91 39.46 -13.14
CA HIS A 21 -14.59 38.31 -13.72
C HIS A 21 -15.51 38.77 -14.85
N GLN A 22 -15.41 38.15 -16.02
CA GLN A 22 -16.15 38.49 -17.23
C GLN A 22 -16.02 39.98 -17.61
N GLY A 23 -14.81 40.53 -17.41
CA GLY A 23 -14.51 41.94 -17.65
C GLY A 23 -15.14 42.94 -16.66
N LYS A 24 -15.72 42.46 -15.55
CA LYS A 24 -16.35 43.30 -14.51
C LYS A 24 -15.70 43.03 -13.15
N LYS A 25 -15.74 44.02 -12.25
CA LYS A 25 -15.41 43.80 -10.84
C LYS A 25 -16.60 43.15 -10.15
N VAL A 26 -16.39 41.96 -9.58
CA VAL A 26 -17.39 41.21 -8.81
C VAL A 26 -16.79 40.78 -7.47
N THR A 27 -17.64 40.40 -6.52
CA THR A 27 -17.16 39.85 -5.24
C THR A 27 -16.79 38.37 -5.38
N LEU A 28 -15.91 37.86 -4.51
CA LEU A 28 -15.60 36.43 -4.45
C LEU A 28 -16.84 35.59 -4.13
N THR A 29 -17.84 36.12 -3.44
CA THR A 29 -19.16 35.46 -3.29
C THR A 29 -19.75 35.06 -4.65
N ASN A 30 -19.71 35.95 -5.64
CA ASN A 30 -20.28 35.68 -6.96
C ASN A 30 -19.50 34.55 -7.66
N VAL A 31 -18.17 34.61 -7.62
CA VAL A 31 -17.30 33.59 -8.22
C VAL A 31 -17.48 32.24 -7.52
N ARG A 32 -17.61 32.22 -6.19
CA ARG A 32 -17.83 30.99 -5.41
C ARG A 32 -19.17 30.33 -5.75
N LYS A 33 -20.24 31.10 -5.90
CA LYS A 33 -21.55 30.57 -6.29
C LYS A 33 -21.55 30.01 -7.71
N GLU A 34 -20.86 30.67 -8.64
CA GLU A 34 -20.66 30.14 -9.99
C GLU A 34 -19.86 28.84 -9.95
N LEU A 35 -18.72 28.85 -9.24
CA LEU A 35 -17.85 27.69 -9.10
C LEU A 35 -18.56 26.50 -8.43
N GLN A 36 -19.33 26.75 -7.38
CA GLN A 36 -20.15 25.74 -6.71
C GLN A 36 -21.07 25.06 -7.72
N LYS A 37 -21.86 25.83 -8.46
CA LYS A 37 -22.76 25.31 -9.48
C LYS A 37 -22.01 24.51 -10.55
N GLU A 38 -20.93 25.06 -11.09
CA GLU A 38 -20.17 24.40 -12.14
C GLU A 38 -19.57 23.06 -11.70
N VAL A 39 -19.12 22.97 -10.44
CA VAL A 39 -18.54 21.75 -9.87
C VAL A 39 -19.63 20.73 -9.55
N GLU A 40 -20.76 21.16 -8.99
CA GLU A 40 -21.89 20.27 -8.68
C GLU A 40 -22.59 19.72 -9.92
N ASP A 41 -22.55 20.45 -11.03
CA ASP A 41 -23.04 19.99 -12.34
C ASP A 41 -22.07 19.03 -13.04
N GLN A 42 -20.87 18.77 -12.50
CA GLN A 42 -19.98 17.75 -13.05
C GLN A 42 -20.53 16.34 -12.80
N GLU A 43 -20.70 15.60 -13.89
CA GLU A 43 -21.16 14.22 -13.86
C GLU A 43 -20.03 13.24 -14.18
N LEU A 44 -20.05 12.11 -13.47
CA LEU A 44 -19.28 10.93 -13.81
C LEU A 44 -20.26 9.78 -14.03
N PHE A 45 -20.32 9.27 -15.27
CA PHE A 45 -21.26 8.22 -15.68
C PHE A 45 -22.75 8.58 -15.43
N GLY A 46 -23.14 9.82 -15.72
CA GLY A 46 -24.53 10.29 -15.60
C GLY A 46 -25.01 10.52 -14.17
N LYS A 47 -24.07 10.65 -13.22
CA LYS A 47 -24.34 10.97 -11.82
C LYS A 47 -23.43 12.11 -11.37
N ARG A 48 -24.00 13.06 -10.63
CA ARG A 48 -23.24 14.13 -9.97
C ARG A 48 -22.21 13.53 -9.04
N LEU A 49 -20.98 14.03 -9.14
CA LEU A 49 -19.85 13.49 -8.38
C LEU A 49 -19.59 14.28 -7.08
N PHE A 50 -19.86 15.58 -7.09
CA PHE A 50 -19.46 16.50 -6.02
C PHE A 50 -20.68 17.03 -5.24
N GLU A 51 -20.44 17.39 -3.99
CA GLU A 51 -21.29 18.22 -3.13
C GLU A 51 -20.41 19.37 -2.66
N VAL A 52 -20.75 20.62 -2.98
CA VAL A 52 -19.87 21.76 -2.71
C VAL A 52 -20.49 22.65 -1.66
N TRP A 53 -19.77 22.87 -0.57
CA TRP A 53 -20.19 23.76 0.50
C TRP A 53 -19.46 25.10 0.44
N ILE A 54 -20.23 26.18 0.50
CA ILE A 54 -19.78 27.56 0.68
C ILE A 54 -20.59 28.19 1.82
N SER A 55 -20.02 29.19 2.49
CA SER A 55 -20.65 29.79 3.67
C SER A 55 -21.86 30.68 3.32
N GLU A 56 -22.01 31.07 2.06
CA GLU A 56 -23.05 31.99 1.58
C GLU A 56 -24.43 31.36 1.38
N ASP A 57 -24.54 30.04 1.47
CA ASP A 57 -25.82 29.33 1.42
C ASP A 57 -26.49 29.22 2.80
N GLU A 58 -25.79 29.65 3.85
CA GLU A 58 -26.34 29.69 5.19
C GLU A 58 -27.28 30.90 5.35
N PRO A 59 -28.48 30.70 5.93
CA PRO A 59 -29.41 31.80 6.17
C PRO A 59 -28.74 32.87 7.06
N ALA A 60 -29.07 34.15 6.80
CA ALA A 60 -28.53 35.28 7.56
C ALA A 60 -28.76 35.05 9.07
N PRO A 61 -27.69 34.98 9.88
CA PRO A 61 -27.79 34.43 11.23
C PRO A 61 -28.54 35.38 12.16
N ASP A 62 -29.52 34.84 12.88
CA ASP A 62 -30.06 35.47 14.10
C ASP A 62 -29.06 35.33 15.28
N VAL A 63 -28.04 34.46 15.16
CA VAL A 63 -26.98 34.28 16.15
C VAL A 63 -25.64 33.92 15.47
N SER A 64 -24.68 34.85 15.47
CA SER A 64 -23.37 34.70 14.78
C SER A 64 -22.45 33.57 15.30
N LYS A 65 -22.87 32.77 16.29
CA LYS A 65 -22.12 31.58 16.77
C LYS A 65 -22.34 30.37 15.85
N ASP A 66 -23.52 30.25 15.26
CA ASP A 66 -23.86 29.06 14.45
C ASP A 66 -23.05 28.96 13.16
N VAL A 67 -22.75 30.09 12.50
CA VAL A 67 -21.98 30.09 11.23
C VAL A 67 -20.53 29.63 11.44
N TRP A 68 -19.92 30.02 12.57
CA TRP A 68 -18.55 29.63 12.89
C TRP A 68 -18.44 28.13 13.17
N ASP A 69 -19.29 27.62 14.07
CA ASP A 69 -19.30 26.21 14.43
C ASP A 69 -19.65 25.32 13.25
N LYS A 70 -20.60 25.76 12.41
CA LYS A 70 -21.00 25.03 11.19
C LYS A 70 -19.88 24.97 10.16
N SER A 71 -19.18 26.08 9.92
CA SER A 71 -18.00 26.08 9.05
C SER A 71 -16.95 25.07 9.52
N LEU A 72 -16.63 25.04 10.83
CA LEU A 72 -15.66 24.08 11.36
C LEU A 72 -16.15 22.63 11.28
N GLN A 73 -17.46 22.39 11.34
CA GLN A 73 -18.05 21.06 11.09
C GLN A 73 -17.89 20.66 9.62
N GLU A 74 -18.15 21.57 8.67
CA GLU A 74 -18.00 21.31 7.24
C GLU A 74 -16.53 21.14 6.84
N VAL A 75 -15.60 21.84 7.48
CA VAL A 75 -14.17 21.54 7.37
C VAL A 75 -13.90 20.09 7.75
N LYS A 76 -14.47 19.56 8.83
CA LYS A 76 -14.25 18.16 9.24
C LYS A 76 -14.87 17.17 8.27
N ARG A 77 -16.08 17.45 7.77
CA ARG A 77 -16.85 16.57 6.86
C ARG A 77 -16.35 16.60 5.42
N SER A 78 -15.72 17.67 4.99
CA SER A 78 -15.19 17.79 3.62
C SER A 78 -14.08 16.78 3.36
N HIS A 79 -14.11 16.17 2.19
CA HIS A 79 -13.05 15.31 1.68
C HIS A 79 -11.93 16.12 1.03
N ILE A 80 -12.24 17.32 0.55
CA ILE A 80 -11.32 18.25 -0.11
C ILE A 80 -11.64 19.66 0.42
N LEU A 81 -10.61 20.39 0.86
CA LEU A 81 -10.69 21.81 1.18
C LEU A 81 -9.88 22.61 0.15
N ILE A 82 -10.52 23.58 -0.49
CA ILE A 82 -9.87 24.52 -1.40
C ILE A 82 -9.87 25.90 -0.75
N VAL A 83 -8.68 26.44 -0.50
CA VAL A 83 -8.49 27.75 0.13
C VAL A 83 -8.10 28.76 -0.94
N LEU A 84 -8.98 29.71 -1.21
CA LEU A 84 -8.68 30.86 -2.07
C LEU A 84 -8.00 31.92 -1.21
N TYR A 85 -6.67 31.92 -1.26
CA TYR A 85 -5.82 32.62 -0.31
C TYR A 85 -5.42 34.01 -0.82
N SER A 86 -5.93 35.05 -0.17
CA SER A 86 -5.55 36.46 -0.41
C SER A 86 -4.79 37.10 0.77
N GLY A 87 -4.47 36.32 1.80
CA GLY A 87 -3.87 36.82 3.05
C GLY A 87 -4.85 37.47 4.03
N ASP A 88 -6.15 37.50 3.71
CA ASP A 88 -7.23 37.93 4.60
C ASP A 88 -7.70 36.77 5.50
N ALA A 89 -7.72 37.00 6.82
CA ALA A 89 -8.08 36.00 7.82
C ALA A 89 -9.59 35.69 7.86
N GLY A 90 -10.43 36.45 7.15
CA GLY A 90 -11.87 36.30 7.15
C GLY A 90 -12.57 37.08 8.26
N TRP A 91 -13.89 36.91 8.35
CA TRP A 91 -14.69 37.53 9.40
C TRP A 91 -14.31 37.01 10.80
N ALA A 92 -14.35 37.89 11.79
CA ALA A 92 -14.16 37.61 13.21
C ALA A 92 -15.09 38.53 14.02
N LYS A 93 -15.43 38.16 15.27
CA LYS A 93 -16.02 39.14 16.19
C LYS A 93 -14.99 40.21 16.55
N SER A 94 -15.46 41.38 16.97
CA SER A 94 -14.65 42.58 17.18
C SER A 94 -13.36 42.30 17.98
N ASP A 95 -13.44 41.48 19.04
CA ASP A 95 -12.32 41.19 19.95
C ASP A 95 -11.62 39.85 19.67
N ASP A 96 -12.06 39.08 18.68
CA ASP A 96 -11.49 37.76 18.42
C ASP A 96 -10.11 37.88 17.72
N PRO A 97 -9.11 37.07 18.15
CA PRO A 97 -7.73 37.16 17.68
C PRO A 97 -7.49 36.49 16.32
N ILE A 98 -8.46 35.75 15.81
CA ILE A 98 -8.38 34.96 14.56
C ILE A 98 -9.67 35.14 13.77
N GLY A 99 -9.58 35.10 12.43
CA GLY A 99 -10.74 35.08 11.56
C GLY A 99 -11.12 33.66 11.11
N ILE A 100 -12.31 33.53 10.53
CA ILE A 100 -12.87 32.21 10.17
C ILE A 100 -12.01 31.46 9.15
N CYS A 101 -11.41 32.12 8.16
CA CYS A 101 -10.55 31.46 7.16
C CYS A 101 -9.29 30.87 7.81
N HIS A 102 -8.75 31.56 8.83
CA HIS A 102 -7.63 31.05 9.62
C HIS A 102 -8.06 29.79 10.38
N ALA A 103 -9.18 29.87 11.11
CA ALA A 103 -9.68 28.76 11.90
C ALA A 103 -10.04 27.53 11.05
N GLU A 104 -10.64 27.74 9.88
CA GLU A 104 -10.96 26.70 8.90
C GLU A 104 -9.70 25.97 8.42
N LEU A 105 -8.69 26.74 8.01
CA LEU A 105 -7.43 26.17 7.55
C LEU A 105 -6.73 25.41 8.68
N GLU A 106 -6.64 25.99 9.88
CA GLU A 106 -6.03 25.33 11.04
C GLU A 106 -6.74 24.02 11.37
N ALA A 107 -8.08 24.02 11.41
CA ALA A 107 -8.86 22.82 11.63
C ALA A 107 -8.61 21.74 10.57
N ALA A 108 -8.52 22.13 9.29
CA ALA A 108 -8.25 21.20 8.21
C ALA A 108 -6.84 20.60 8.28
N MET A 109 -5.84 21.43 8.58
CA MET A 109 -4.45 21.01 8.76
C MET A 109 -4.28 20.09 9.97
N ASN A 110 -5.06 20.28 11.04
CA ASN A 110 -5.02 19.39 12.21
C ASN A 110 -5.71 18.04 11.97
N VAL A 111 -6.69 17.97 11.07
CA VAL A 111 -7.42 16.72 10.77
C VAL A 111 -6.72 15.93 9.66
N SER A 112 -6.44 16.56 8.53
CA SER A 112 -5.85 15.90 7.36
C SER A 112 -5.22 16.93 6.42
N PRO A 113 -3.94 17.30 6.62
CA PRO A 113 -3.24 18.25 5.74
C PRO A 113 -3.34 17.90 4.25
N GLU A 114 -3.37 16.61 3.94
CA GLU A 114 -3.37 16.07 2.57
C GLU A 114 -4.63 16.39 1.75
N LYS A 115 -5.69 16.89 2.40
CA LYS A 115 -6.94 17.30 1.75
C LYS A 115 -7.01 18.80 1.41
N VAL A 116 -6.02 19.56 1.86
CA VAL A 116 -5.98 21.02 1.72
C VAL A 116 -5.24 21.38 0.45
N TYR A 117 -5.88 22.22 -0.35
CA TYR A 117 -5.36 22.77 -1.59
C TYR A 117 -5.49 24.29 -1.54
N PHE A 118 -4.51 24.99 -2.12
CA PHE A 118 -4.53 26.46 -2.18
C PHE A 118 -4.66 26.92 -3.63
N ILE A 119 -5.33 28.05 -3.81
CA ILE A 119 -5.23 28.89 -4.99
C ILE A 119 -4.84 30.27 -4.47
N LYS A 120 -3.71 30.79 -4.93
CA LYS A 120 -3.21 32.08 -4.45
C LYS A 120 -3.84 33.20 -5.25
N LEU A 121 -4.44 34.14 -4.54
CA LEU A 121 -5.08 35.34 -5.09
C LEU A 121 -4.18 36.56 -4.89
N PRO A 122 -4.50 37.70 -5.56
CA PRO A 122 -3.92 38.98 -5.20
C PRO A 122 -4.13 39.29 -3.72
N ASP A 123 -3.15 39.93 -3.09
CA ASP A 123 -3.25 40.32 -1.69
C ASP A 123 -4.48 41.21 -1.45
N SER A 124 -5.19 40.94 -0.36
CA SER A 124 -6.31 41.78 0.08
C SER A 124 -5.84 43.21 0.35
N LYS A 125 -6.74 44.18 0.20
CA LYS A 125 -6.46 45.59 0.53
C LYS A 125 -5.95 45.70 1.99
N PRO A 126 -5.06 46.66 2.29
CA PRO A 126 -4.58 46.88 3.65
C PRO A 126 -5.75 47.10 4.61
N ALA A 127 -5.72 46.41 5.75
CA ALA A 127 -6.71 46.52 6.80
C ALA A 127 -6.22 47.47 7.92
N ASN A 128 -7.15 47.94 8.77
CA ASN A 128 -6.83 48.82 9.89
C ASN A 128 -6.81 48.05 11.23
N ASN A 129 -6.01 48.53 12.19
CA ASN A 129 -6.03 48.11 13.60
C ASN A 129 -6.00 46.57 13.80
N GLN A 130 -7.03 46.01 14.44
CA GLN A 130 -7.13 44.59 14.82
C GLN A 130 -7.24 43.65 13.62
N GLU A 131 -7.84 44.08 12.50
CA GLU A 131 -7.94 43.27 11.29
C GLU A 131 -6.57 43.09 10.62
N ALA A 132 -5.73 44.13 10.63
CA ALA A 132 -4.35 44.03 10.17
C ALA A 132 -3.55 42.99 10.97
N GLU A 133 -3.74 42.96 12.29
CA GLU A 133 -3.09 42.00 13.18
C GLU A 133 -3.60 40.56 12.95
N ARG A 134 -4.90 40.36 12.71
CA ARG A 134 -5.46 39.05 12.32
C ARG A 134 -4.89 38.57 10.99
N ASN A 135 -4.84 39.44 9.99
CA ASN A 135 -4.29 39.13 8.67
C ASN A 135 -2.79 38.80 8.77
N ARG A 136 -2.03 39.55 9.58
CA ARG A 136 -0.61 39.24 9.87
C ARG A 136 -0.47 37.83 10.44
N ARG A 137 -1.25 37.48 11.47
CA ARG A 137 -1.22 36.13 12.08
C ARG A 137 -1.58 35.03 11.09
N PHE A 138 -2.56 35.27 10.21
CA PHE A 138 -2.93 34.31 9.19
C PHE A 138 -1.83 34.11 8.14
N LYS A 139 -1.22 35.21 7.66
CA LYS A 139 -0.05 35.15 6.76
C LYS A 139 1.09 34.36 7.40
N GLU A 140 1.45 34.66 8.65
CA GLU A 140 2.49 33.95 9.40
C GLU A 140 2.16 32.47 9.61
N PHE A 141 0.88 32.14 9.81
CA PHE A 141 0.44 30.75 9.91
C PHE A 141 0.63 30.01 8.59
N VAL A 142 0.18 30.58 7.47
CA VAL A 142 0.33 29.98 6.13
C VAL A 142 1.80 29.84 5.73
N GLU A 143 2.65 30.80 6.11
CA GLU A 143 4.08 30.76 5.87
C GLU A 143 4.77 29.56 6.54
N LYS A 144 4.26 29.01 7.63
CA LYS A 144 4.83 27.79 8.23
C LYS A 144 4.81 26.59 7.28
N PHE A 145 3.99 26.63 6.24
CA PHE A 145 3.84 25.58 5.22
C PHE A 145 4.57 25.91 3.90
N GLN A 146 5.54 26.85 3.92
CA GLN A 146 6.25 27.45 2.76
C GLN A 146 6.70 26.52 1.62
N PRO A 147 7.15 25.27 1.81
CA PRO A 147 7.52 24.42 0.68
C PRO A 147 6.32 23.96 -0.16
N TRP A 148 5.11 23.94 0.42
CA TRP A 148 3.91 23.38 -0.20
C TRP A 148 3.02 24.43 -0.86
N TRP A 149 2.75 25.57 -0.20
CA TRP A 149 1.85 26.59 -0.78
C TRP A 149 2.50 27.44 -1.88
N LYS A 150 3.84 27.61 -1.88
CA LYS A 150 4.56 28.33 -2.96
C LYS A 150 4.54 27.64 -4.32
N LYS A 151 4.11 26.38 -4.38
CA LYS A 151 3.98 25.59 -5.62
C LYS A 151 2.55 25.57 -6.16
N MET A 152 1.63 26.25 -5.49
CA MET A 152 0.21 26.27 -5.83
C MET A 152 -0.05 27.36 -6.88
N PRO A 153 -1.10 27.19 -7.71
CA PRO A 153 -1.38 28.12 -8.79
C PRO A 153 -1.73 29.51 -8.26
N ASP A 154 -1.21 30.54 -8.93
CA ASP A 154 -1.67 31.92 -8.81
C ASP A 154 -2.92 32.10 -9.71
N ALA A 155 -3.91 32.85 -9.24
CA ALA A 155 -5.13 33.18 -9.97
C ALA A 155 -5.44 34.67 -9.81
N GLU A 156 -5.55 35.40 -10.92
CA GLU A 156 -5.78 36.85 -10.91
C GLU A 156 -7.25 37.22 -11.18
N THR A 157 -7.98 36.32 -11.84
CA THR A 157 -9.37 36.52 -12.27
C THR A 157 -10.30 35.41 -11.74
N GLY A 158 -11.60 35.65 -11.79
CA GLY A 158 -12.59 34.62 -11.46
C GLY A 158 -12.50 33.40 -12.37
N GLU A 159 -12.15 33.60 -13.65
CA GLU A 159 -11.91 32.56 -14.65
C GLU A 159 -10.72 31.67 -14.25
N ASP A 160 -9.63 32.28 -13.78
CA ASP A 160 -8.48 31.54 -13.28
C ASP A 160 -8.85 30.69 -12.06
N ILE A 161 -9.60 31.27 -11.10
CA ILE A 161 -10.08 30.54 -9.92
C ILE A 161 -10.88 29.31 -10.34
N ILE A 162 -11.80 29.46 -11.28
CA ILE A 162 -12.64 28.36 -11.77
C ILE A 162 -11.81 27.28 -12.45
N MET A 163 -10.90 27.68 -13.36
CA MET A 163 -10.02 26.77 -14.07
C MET A 163 -9.13 25.98 -13.10
N GLU A 164 -8.44 26.67 -12.20
CA GLU A 164 -7.51 26.07 -11.25
C GLU A 164 -8.23 25.16 -10.24
N THR A 165 -9.43 25.54 -9.80
CA THR A 165 -10.26 24.67 -8.96
C THR A 165 -10.57 23.35 -9.67
N LYS A 166 -10.96 23.37 -10.94
CA LYS A 166 -11.25 22.15 -11.72
C LYS A 166 -10.00 21.26 -11.84
N LEU A 167 -8.83 21.85 -12.09
CA LEU A 167 -7.56 21.11 -12.16
C LEU A 167 -7.20 20.48 -10.81
N ILE A 168 -7.35 21.23 -9.72
CA ILE A 168 -7.14 20.74 -8.35
C ILE A 168 -8.08 19.58 -8.03
N LEU A 169 -9.38 19.71 -8.33
CA LEU A 169 -10.36 18.66 -8.09
C LEU A 169 -10.04 17.38 -8.87
N ARG A 170 -9.68 17.50 -10.15
CA ARG A 170 -9.23 16.36 -10.96
C ARG A 170 -8.05 15.65 -10.28
N GLN A 171 -7.05 16.40 -9.84
CA GLN A 171 -5.86 15.84 -9.19
C GLN A 171 -6.21 15.18 -7.85
N ALA A 172 -7.05 15.82 -7.05
CA ALA A 172 -7.50 15.31 -5.76
C ALA A 172 -8.26 13.98 -5.90
N VAL A 173 -9.20 13.90 -6.84
CA VAL A 173 -9.95 12.66 -7.13
C VAL A 173 -9.02 11.53 -7.58
N ALA A 174 -8.06 11.83 -8.47
CA ALA A 174 -7.07 10.84 -8.89
C ALA A 174 -6.21 10.36 -7.72
N LYS A 175 -5.73 11.28 -6.86
CA LYS A 175 -4.94 10.97 -5.67
C LYS A 175 -5.70 10.08 -4.70
N LEU A 176 -6.95 10.43 -4.36
CA LEU A 176 -7.81 9.64 -3.46
C LEU A 176 -8.05 8.23 -4.02
N SER A 177 -8.31 8.11 -5.32
CA SER A 177 -8.51 6.82 -5.99
C SER A 177 -7.26 5.93 -5.95
N ILE A 178 -6.08 6.51 -6.23
CA ILE A 178 -4.80 5.80 -6.18
C ILE A 178 -4.47 5.36 -4.75
N GLN A 179 -4.72 6.23 -3.75
CA GLN A 179 -4.50 5.91 -2.35
C GLN A 179 -5.46 4.81 -1.86
N GLY A 180 -6.74 4.88 -2.23
CA GLY A 180 -7.72 3.82 -1.98
C GLY A 180 -7.26 2.48 -2.54
N ALA A 181 -6.85 2.44 -3.81
CA ALA A 181 -6.34 1.23 -4.45
C ALA A 181 -5.08 0.67 -3.73
N LYS A 182 -4.17 1.54 -3.26
CA LYS A 182 -3.00 1.12 -2.48
C LYS A 182 -3.41 0.51 -1.12
N GLN A 183 -4.42 1.07 -0.48
CA GLN A 183 -4.89 0.57 0.82
C GLN A 183 -5.59 -0.79 0.67
N THR A 184 -6.45 -0.97 -0.33
CA THR A 184 -7.13 -2.26 -0.59
C THR A 184 -6.13 -3.38 -0.91
N ARG A 185 -4.99 -3.08 -1.55
CA ARG A 185 -3.92 -4.07 -1.78
C ARG A 185 -3.33 -4.65 -0.49
N LYS A 186 -3.42 -3.96 0.65
CA LYS A 186 -2.95 -4.46 1.96
C LYS A 186 -3.95 -5.44 2.60
N VAL A 187 -5.21 -5.39 2.20
CA VAL A 187 -6.32 -6.17 2.76
C VAL A 187 -6.48 -7.54 2.05
N LYS A 188 -5.53 -7.97 1.21
CA LYS A 188 -5.64 -9.14 0.31
C LYS A 188 -5.94 -10.52 0.96
N PHE A 189 -6.16 -10.63 2.27
CA PHE A 189 -6.19 -11.90 3.00
C PHE A 189 -7.18 -11.96 4.17
N ASP A 190 -8.22 -11.12 4.19
CA ASP A 190 -9.24 -11.06 5.26
C ASP A 190 -10.50 -11.89 4.96
N TYR A 191 -10.56 -12.61 3.83
CA TYR A 191 -11.69 -13.46 3.46
C TYR A 191 -11.25 -14.87 3.01
N GLY A 192 -12.17 -15.83 3.07
CA GLY A 192 -12.03 -17.17 2.52
C GLY A 192 -10.95 -18.03 3.19
N ALA A 193 -10.33 -18.93 2.42
CA ALA A 193 -9.34 -19.89 2.91
C ALA A 193 -8.14 -19.25 3.63
N ALA A 194 -7.73 -18.05 3.22
CA ALA A 194 -6.66 -17.30 3.89
C ALA A 194 -7.05 -16.90 5.32
N LEU A 195 -8.30 -16.49 5.52
CA LEU A 195 -8.84 -16.21 6.85
C LEU A 195 -8.94 -17.51 7.66
N ASP A 196 -9.38 -18.61 7.06
CA ASP A 196 -9.48 -19.90 7.75
C ASP A 196 -8.13 -20.42 8.22
N TRP A 197 -7.09 -20.33 7.38
CA TRP A 197 -5.72 -20.68 7.78
C TRP A 197 -5.16 -19.75 8.85
N SER A 198 -5.60 -18.48 8.88
CA SER A 198 -5.19 -17.54 9.93
C SER A 198 -5.76 -17.91 11.30
N ARG A 199 -6.90 -18.61 11.36
CA ARG A 199 -7.54 -19.09 12.60
C ARG A 199 -6.86 -20.33 13.19
N LEU A 200 -6.11 -21.08 12.37
CA LEU A 200 -5.35 -22.25 12.83
C LEU A 200 -4.19 -21.83 13.74
N ASP A 201 -3.79 -22.73 14.63
CA ASP A 201 -2.53 -22.62 15.36
C ASP A 201 -1.33 -22.87 14.42
N PHE A 202 -0.11 -22.84 14.97
CA PHE A 202 1.09 -22.99 14.14
C PHE A 202 1.22 -24.39 13.54
N ASP A 203 0.87 -25.45 14.28
CA ASP A 203 0.95 -26.82 13.77
C ASP A 203 -0.08 -27.06 12.66
N GLY A 204 -1.36 -26.75 12.92
CA GLY A 204 -2.42 -26.90 11.94
C GLY A 204 -2.11 -26.13 10.66
N ARG A 205 -1.69 -24.87 10.78
CA ARG A 205 -1.30 -24.06 9.62
C ARG A 205 -0.09 -24.65 8.88
N GLN A 206 0.91 -25.17 9.60
CA GLN A 206 2.06 -25.82 8.99
C GLN A 206 1.66 -27.05 8.17
N GLN A 207 0.75 -27.89 8.69
CA GLN A 207 0.27 -29.07 7.98
C GLN A 207 -0.48 -28.71 6.70
N HIS A 208 -1.37 -27.72 6.76
CA HIS A 208 -2.09 -27.24 5.58
C HIS A 208 -1.16 -26.68 4.50
N MET A 209 -0.17 -25.87 4.89
CA MET A 209 0.84 -25.33 3.97
C MET A 209 1.69 -26.44 3.33
N LYS A 210 2.14 -27.42 4.14
CA LYS A 210 2.91 -28.57 3.64
C LYS A 210 2.07 -29.44 2.72
N GLY A 211 0.79 -29.66 3.05
CA GLY A 211 -0.17 -30.40 2.24
C GLY A 211 -0.32 -29.77 0.86
N ALA A 212 -0.68 -28.49 0.81
CA ALA A 212 -0.81 -27.75 -0.44
C ALA A 212 0.47 -27.79 -1.31
N LEU A 213 1.64 -27.63 -0.69
CA LEU A 213 2.92 -27.70 -1.40
C LEU A 213 3.19 -29.10 -1.95
N ARG A 214 2.94 -30.15 -1.14
CA ARG A 214 3.13 -31.54 -1.51
C ARG A 214 2.17 -31.93 -2.64
N ASP A 215 0.91 -31.57 -2.54
CA ASP A 215 -0.13 -31.87 -3.54
C ASP A 215 0.19 -31.17 -4.88
N GLY A 216 0.64 -29.92 -4.83
CA GLY A 216 1.12 -29.20 -6.02
C GLY A 216 2.32 -29.88 -6.69
N LEU A 217 3.27 -30.40 -5.90
CA LEU A 217 4.41 -31.14 -6.43
C LEU A 217 4.00 -32.51 -6.99
N LYS A 218 3.07 -33.22 -6.35
CA LYS A 218 2.50 -34.50 -6.84
C LYS A 218 1.78 -34.33 -8.18
N PHE A 219 1.08 -33.22 -8.38
CA PHE A 219 0.35 -32.95 -9.62
C PHE A 219 1.27 -32.76 -10.83
N ARG A 220 2.58 -32.52 -10.63
CA ARG A 220 3.50 -32.34 -11.76
C ARG A 220 3.70 -33.63 -12.55
N LYS A 221 3.75 -33.46 -13.88
CA LYS A 221 4.03 -34.57 -14.81
C LYS A 221 5.37 -35.21 -14.49
N GLY A 222 5.36 -36.52 -14.27
CA GLY A 222 6.55 -37.31 -13.96
C GLY A 222 6.96 -37.29 -12.49
N SER A 223 6.14 -36.70 -11.61
CA SER A 223 6.30 -36.87 -10.16
C SER A 223 5.97 -38.31 -9.74
N VAL A 224 6.72 -38.84 -8.77
CA VAL A 224 6.57 -40.19 -8.23
C VAL A 224 6.59 -40.11 -6.70
N GLU A 225 5.65 -40.78 -6.04
CA GLU A 225 5.60 -40.88 -4.59
C GLU A 225 5.84 -42.32 -4.15
N GLU A 226 6.86 -42.55 -3.32
CA GLU A 226 7.24 -43.87 -2.82
C GLU A 226 7.69 -43.78 -1.36
N ASN A 227 7.18 -44.66 -0.49
CA ASN A 227 7.51 -44.69 0.95
C ASN A 227 7.38 -43.32 1.63
N ASN A 228 6.34 -42.56 1.28
CA ASN A 228 6.09 -41.19 1.75
C ASN A 228 7.14 -40.15 1.29
N ASN A 229 8.01 -40.49 0.34
CA ASN A 229 8.95 -39.56 -0.29
C ASN A 229 8.43 -39.13 -1.65
N LEU A 230 8.57 -37.84 -1.94
CA LEU A 230 8.11 -37.26 -3.18
C LEU A 230 9.31 -36.96 -4.08
N PHE A 231 9.31 -37.54 -5.26
CA PHE A 231 10.32 -37.30 -6.28
C PHE A 231 9.71 -36.54 -7.45
N ILE A 232 10.40 -35.51 -7.91
CA ILE A 232 10.04 -34.80 -9.15
C ILE A 232 11.04 -35.12 -10.24
N LYS A 233 10.56 -35.29 -11.47
CA LYS A 233 11.44 -35.44 -12.63
C LYS A 233 12.06 -34.10 -12.97
N ALA A 234 13.40 -34.04 -12.99
CA ALA A 234 14.18 -32.93 -13.50
C ALA A 234 15.27 -33.49 -14.43
N TYR A 235 15.14 -33.19 -15.72
CA TYR A 235 15.97 -33.76 -16.79
C TYR A 235 15.92 -35.30 -16.77
N GLU A 236 17.08 -35.95 -16.73
CA GLU A 236 17.23 -37.41 -16.71
C GLU A 236 17.20 -38.01 -15.30
N THR A 237 16.95 -37.19 -14.28
CA THR A 237 16.99 -37.60 -12.87
C THR A 237 15.70 -37.29 -12.13
N PHE A 238 15.48 -37.99 -11.02
CA PHE A 238 14.40 -37.79 -10.08
C PHE A 238 14.97 -37.14 -8.81
N ILE A 239 14.46 -35.97 -8.45
CA ILE A 239 14.94 -35.21 -7.31
C ILE A 239 14.01 -35.43 -6.13
N LEU A 240 14.56 -35.86 -5.00
CA LEU A 240 13.85 -35.96 -3.74
C LEU A 240 13.50 -34.56 -3.23
N CYS A 241 12.20 -34.28 -3.11
CA CYS A 241 11.66 -33.03 -2.61
C CYS A 241 11.13 -33.19 -1.19
N ILE A 242 11.68 -32.40 -0.27
CA ILE A 242 11.22 -32.37 1.13
C ILE A 242 10.44 -31.07 1.34
N CYS A 243 9.16 -31.22 1.69
CA CYS A 243 8.25 -30.09 1.92
C CYS A 243 8.26 -29.68 3.39
N HIS A 244 8.49 -28.39 3.62
CA HIS A 244 8.46 -27.74 4.92
C HIS A 244 7.55 -26.52 4.87
N ALA A 245 7.15 -26.01 6.05
CA ALA A 245 6.43 -24.75 6.11
C ALA A 245 6.78 -23.96 7.38
N ILE A 246 6.88 -22.64 7.22
CA ILE A 246 7.05 -21.67 8.30
C ILE A 246 5.69 -20.99 8.48
N PRO A 247 4.91 -21.34 9.52
CA PRO A 247 3.50 -20.95 9.63
C PRO A 247 3.30 -19.47 10.02
N ALA A 248 4.35 -18.69 10.23
CA ALA A 248 4.26 -17.26 10.53
C ALA A 248 5.34 -16.47 9.79
N SER A 249 5.52 -15.20 10.16
CA SER A 249 6.66 -14.41 9.68
C SER A 249 7.97 -15.10 10.08
N MET A 250 8.96 -15.09 9.18
CA MET A 250 10.34 -15.54 9.43
C MET A 250 10.99 -14.90 10.68
N THR A 251 10.46 -13.77 11.14
CA THR A 251 10.91 -13.07 12.34
C THR A 251 10.41 -13.73 13.64
N VAL A 252 9.34 -14.53 13.59
CA VAL A 252 8.81 -15.27 14.73
C VAL A 252 9.65 -16.52 14.97
N ALA A 253 10.41 -16.55 16.06
CA ALA A 253 11.33 -17.65 16.37
C ALA A 253 10.64 -19.01 16.42
N ALA A 254 9.55 -19.13 17.17
CA ALA A 254 8.78 -20.37 17.30
C ALA A 254 8.35 -20.96 15.95
N ALA A 255 7.89 -20.13 15.00
CA ALA A 255 7.50 -20.60 13.68
C ALA A 255 8.70 -21.04 12.82
N ARG A 256 9.84 -20.37 12.96
CA ARG A 256 11.07 -20.70 12.24
C ARG A 256 11.72 -21.99 12.77
N GLU A 257 11.67 -22.20 14.07
CA GLU A 257 12.20 -23.38 14.76
C GLU A 257 11.47 -24.68 14.40
N MET A 258 10.18 -24.59 14.03
CA MET A 258 9.44 -25.75 13.50
C MET A 258 10.02 -26.33 12.20
N VAL A 259 10.87 -25.58 11.48
CA VAL A 259 11.62 -26.08 10.32
C VAL A 259 13.10 -26.26 10.67
N GLY A 260 13.69 -25.33 11.42
CA GLY A 260 15.11 -25.39 11.78
C GLY A 260 16.01 -25.48 10.54
N GLN A 261 17.14 -26.17 10.64
CA GLN A 261 18.01 -26.43 9.48
C GLN A 261 17.70 -27.83 8.93
N PRO A 262 16.75 -28.00 7.99
CA PRO A 262 16.23 -29.31 7.63
C PRO A 262 17.29 -30.23 7.02
N PHE A 263 18.29 -29.64 6.35
CA PHE A 263 19.36 -30.34 5.68
C PHE A 263 20.32 -31.08 6.64
N LEU A 264 20.31 -30.76 7.94
CA LEU A 264 21.09 -31.49 8.94
C LEU A 264 20.63 -32.95 9.09
N GLN A 265 19.41 -33.27 8.67
CA GLN A 265 18.85 -34.61 8.72
C GLN A 265 18.93 -35.33 7.36
N ASP A 266 19.58 -34.74 6.36
CA ASP A 266 19.57 -35.29 4.99
C ASP A 266 20.19 -36.68 4.88
N TYR A 267 21.19 -36.99 5.71
CA TYR A 267 21.85 -38.30 5.73
C TYR A 267 20.85 -39.45 5.95
N LYS A 268 19.73 -39.19 6.63
CA LYS A 268 18.67 -40.18 6.85
C LYS A 268 18.02 -40.64 5.55
N PHE A 269 18.07 -39.84 4.48
CA PHE A 269 17.51 -40.19 3.17
C PHE A 269 18.50 -40.93 2.26
N ALA A 270 19.75 -41.16 2.68
CA ALA A 270 20.78 -41.77 1.82
C ALA A 270 20.34 -43.12 1.22
N HIS A 271 19.67 -43.97 2.01
CA HIS A 271 19.16 -45.28 1.58
C HIS A 271 18.09 -45.22 0.47
N GLN A 272 17.49 -44.05 0.23
CA GLN A 272 16.43 -43.84 -0.76
C GLN A 272 16.98 -43.29 -2.08
N LEU A 273 18.25 -42.90 -2.10
CA LEU A 273 18.91 -42.32 -3.26
C LEU A 273 19.66 -43.39 -4.04
N ASN A 274 19.74 -43.21 -5.36
CA ASN A 274 20.43 -44.12 -6.28
C ASN A 274 20.91 -43.34 -7.51
N GLU A 275 21.37 -44.01 -8.57
CA GLU A 275 21.90 -43.31 -9.76
C GLU A 275 20.88 -42.36 -10.40
N LYS A 276 19.59 -42.75 -10.39
CA LYS A 276 18.50 -41.95 -10.97
C LYS A 276 17.79 -41.07 -9.94
N ARG A 277 17.91 -41.35 -8.63
CA ARG A 277 17.26 -40.61 -7.53
C ARG A 277 18.27 -39.83 -6.71
N VAL A 278 18.17 -38.50 -6.72
CA VAL A 278 19.18 -37.57 -6.21
C VAL A 278 18.55 -36.53 -5.27
N GLY A 279 19.35 -35.70 -4.59
CA GLY A 279 18.87 -34.68 -3.65
C GLY A 279 19.44 -34.86 -2.24
N PRO A 280 18.75 -34.38 -1.19
CA PRO A 280 17.43 -33.72 -1.19
C PRO A 280 17.43 -32.27 -1.67
N VAL A 281 16.26 -31.77 -2.08
CA VAL A 281 15.97 -30.32 -2.27
C VAL A 281 14.81 -29.94 -1.36
N HIS A 282 14.96 -28.87 -0.59
CA HIS A 282 13.96 -28.45 0.38
C HIS A 282 13.07 -27.35 -0.18
N PHE A 283 11.77 -27.60 -0.24
CA PHE A 283 10.75 -26.61 -0.55
C PHE A 283 10.14 -26.13 0.75
N ILE A 284 10.26 -24.84 1.05
CA ILE A 284 9.81 -24.23 2.31
C ILE A 284 8.73 -23.21 1.99
N ALA A 285 7.48 -23.53 2.31
CA ALA A 285 6.37 -22.58 2.22
C ALA A 285 6.44 -21.57 3.36
N CYS A 286 6.52 -20.28 3.06
CA CYS A 286 6.56 -19.18 4.04
C CYS A 286 5.21 -18.46 4.05
N ASN A 287 4.57 -18.40 5.23
CA ASN A 287 3.26 -17.73 5.37
C ASN A 287 3.31 -16.24 4.99
N ARG A 288 4.45 -15.59 5.23
CA ARG A 288 4.69 -14.17 4.87
C ARG A 288 5.83 -14.05 3.86
N SER A 289 6.16 -12.81 3.50
CA SER A 289 7.34 -12.52 2.68
C SER A 289 8.62 -13.05 3.33
N VAL A 290 9.58 -13.44 2.49
CA VAL A 290 10.93 -13.83 2.90
C VAL A 290 11.94 -12.92 2.21
N THR A 291 12.98 -12.49 2.93
CA THR A 291 14.10 -11.69 2.40
C THR A 291 15.36 -12.54 2.23
N GLU A 292 16.33 -12.07 1.42
CA GLU A 292 17.63 -12.74 1.25
C GLU A 292 18.33 -12.98 2.59
N ALA A 293 18.38 -11.96 3.45
CA ALA A 293 18.99 -12.07 4.78
C ALA A 293 18.25 -13.07 5.70
N GLN A 294 16.96 -13.28 5.50
CA GLN A 294 16.19 -14.31 6.22
C GLN A 294 16.51 -15.70 5.69
N ALA A 295 16.58 -15.87 4.37
CA ALA A 295 16.93 -17.13 3.73
C ALA A 295 18.37 -17.56 4.02
N MET A 296 19.33 -16.63 4.01
CA MET A 296 20.73 -16.87 4.37
C MET A 296 20.88 -17.30 5.84
N ARG A 297 20.12 -16.68 6.76
CA ARG A 297 20.08 -17.12 8.17
C ARG A 297 19.48 -18.51 8.32
N GLN A 298 18.51 -18.88 7.49
CA GLN A 298 17.94 -20.24 7.49
C GLN A 298 18.98 -21.28 7.05
N LEU A 299 19.80 -20.96 6.04
CA LEU A 299 20.90 -21.80 5.61
C LEU A 299 22.01 -21.86 6.66
N GLY A 300 22.32 -20.74 7.32
CA GLY A 300 23.42 -20.65 8.30
C GLY A 300 24.82 -20.57 7.68
N PHE A 301 24.92 -20.41 6.36
CA PHE A 301 26.18 -20.26 5.63
C PHE A 301 26.14 -18.98 4.77
N PRO A 302 27.14 -18.08 4.89
CA PRO A 302 27.11 -16.77 4.22
C PRO A 302 27.48 -16.83 2.73
N ASP A 303 28.32 -17.79 2.31
CA ASP A 303 28.80 -17.89 0.93
C ASP A 303 27.92 -18.85 0.09
N ALA A 304 26.68 -18.40 -0.16
CA ALA A 304 25.70 -19.15 -0.94
C ALA A 304 25.21 -18.35 -2.14
N THR A 305 24.82 -19.05 -3.20
CA THR A 305 24.07 -18.45 -4.31
C THR A 305 22.67 -18.14 -3.83
N ILE A 306 22.30 -16.85 -3.81
CA ILE A 306 20.97 -16.38 -3.40
C ILE A 306 20.33 -15.68 -4.60
N VAL A 307 19.11 -16.09 -4.93
CA VAL A 307 18.33 -15.49 -6.02
C VAL A 307 16.97 -15.07 -5.51
N THR A 308 16.73 -13.75 -5.49
CA THR A 308 15.39 -13.20 -5.21
C THR A 308 14.53 -13.26 -6.46
N THR A 309 13.32 -13.80 -6.32
CA THR A 309 12.39 -14.06 -7.41
C THR A 309 10.97 -13.61 -7.03
N PRO A 310 10.03 -13.53 -8.00
CA PRO A 310 8.63 -13.24 -7.68
C PRO A 310 7.97 -14.27 -6.74
N PHE A 311 8.42 -15.53 -6.75
CA PHE A 311 7.89 -16.56 -5.86
C PHE A 311 8.46 -16.48 -4.44
N GLY A 312 9.62 -15.82 -4.24
CA GLY A 312 10.35 -15.81 -2.97
C GLY A 312 11.85 -15.85 -3.19
N VAL A 313 12.56 -16.75 -2.50
CA VAL A 313 14.03 -16.81 -2.52
C VAL A 313 14.51 -18.23 -2.79
N TYR A 314 15.41 -18.38 -3.76
CA TYR A 314 16.18 -19.60 -3.96
C TYR A 314 17.57 -19.45 -3.34
N VAL A 315 18.02 -20.46 -2.60
CA VAL A 315 19.35 -20.51 -1.98
C VAL A 315 20.03 -21.82 -2.35
N ALA A 316 21.27 -21.74 -2.81
CA ALA A 316 22.12 -22.88 -3.07
C ALA A 316 23.53 -22.69 -2.48
N ASP A 317 23.94 -23.61 -1.62
CA ASP A 317 25.30 -23.68 -1.11
C ASP A 317 26.23 -24.40 -2.11
N ASN A 318 27.38 -23.81 -2.40
CA ASN A 318 28.36 -24.38 -3.32
C ASN A 318 29.29 -25.41 -2.66
N ILE A 319 29.38 -25.49 -1.33
CA ILE A 319 30.25 -26.43 -0.62
C ILE A 319 29.48 -27.69 -0.25
N GLN A 320 28.46 -27.57 0.61
CA GLN A 320 27.67 -28.71 1.09
C GLN A 320 26.57 -29.12 0.11
N LYS A 321 26.38 -28.35 -0.98
CA LYS A 321 25.42 -28.60 -2.06
C LYS A 321 23.96 -28.60 -1.59
N ILE A 322 23.68 -27.90 -0.49
CA ILE A 322 22.34 -27.72 0.07
C ILE A 322 21.54 -26.78 -0.83
N GLN A 323 20.25 -27.09 -1.02
CA GLN A 323 19.35 -26.29 -1.85
C GLN A 323 18.03 -26.04 -1.11
N LEU A 324 17.68 -24.77 -0.93
CA LEU A 324 16.45 -24.30 -0.30
C LEU A 324 15.65 -23.45 -1.29
N ILE A 325 14.37 -23.76 -1.46
CA ILE A 325 13.42 -22.95 -2.23
C ILE A 325 12.38 -22.41 -1.25
N LEU A 326 12.48 -21.13 -0.89
CA LEU A 326 11.58 -20.46 0.03
C LEU A 326 10.49 -19.75 -0.78
N ILE A 327 9.24 -20.22 -0.66
CA ILE A 327 8.09 -19.70 -1.39
C ILE A 327 7.32 -18.74 -0.49
N ALA A 328 7.27 -17.46 -0.86
CA ALA A 328 6.67 -16.40 -0.07
C ALA A 328 5.13 -16.38 -0.16
N ASN A 329 4.50 -15.81 0.87
CA ASN A 329 3.06 -15.53 0.92
C ASN A 329 2.14 -16.74 0.72
N CYS A 330 2.54 -17.91 1.23
CA CYS A 330 1.75 -19.14 1.26
C CYS A 330 0.69 -19.06 2.38
N ARG A 331 -0.39 -18.30 2.16
CA ARG A 331 -1.43 -18.03 3.18
C ARG A 331 -2.68 -18.89 3.03
N ASP A 332 -2.82 -19.48 1.87
CA ASP A 332 -3.89 -20.41 1.50
C ASP A 332 -3.34 -21.37 0.44
N GLU A 333 -4.16 -22.34 0.04
CA GLU A 333 -3.80 -23.34 -0.97
C GLU A 333 -3.47 -22.69 -2.33
N THR A 334 -4.32 -21.77 -2.81
CA THR A 334 -4.16 -21.14 -4.13
C THR A 334 -2.85 -20.36 -4.25
N THR A 335 -2.54 -19.54 -3.25
CA THR A 335 -1.31 -18.74 -3.20
C THR A 335 -0.06 -19.62 -3.10
N THR A 336 -0.14 -20.72 -2.33
CA THR A 336 0.92 -21.72 -2.22
C THR A 336 1.19 -22.40 -3.57
N LEU A 337 0.13 -22.87 -4.24
CA LEU A 337 0.22 -23.51 -5.56
C LEU A 337 0.70 -22.55 -6.63
N TYR A 338 0.26 -21.28 -6.61
CA TYR A 338 0.74 -20.26 -7.53
C TYR A 338 2.24 -19.98 -7.34
N GLY A 339 2.71 -19.84 -6.10
CA GLY A 339 4.12 -19.70 -5.80
C GLY A 339 4.94 -20.88 -6.32
N LEU A 340 4.44 -22.11 -6.15
CA LEU A 340 5.05 -23.31 -6.71
C LEU A 340 5.12 -23.29 -8.25
N GLN A 341 4.05 -22.83 -8.93
CA GLN A 341 4.08 -22.68 -10.40
C GLN A 341 5.17 -21.70 -10.85
N GLU A 342 5.31 -20.57 -10.16
CA GLU A 342 6.33 -19.57 -10.45
C GLU A 342 7.75 -20.11 -10.24
N VAL A 343 7.99 -20.99 -9.25
CA VAL A 343 9.27 -21.71 -9.09
C VAL A 343 9.64 -22.46 -10.37
N PHE A 344 8.72 -23.27 -10.88
CA PHE A 344 9.02 -24.10 -12.05
C PHE A 344 9.13 -23.30 -13.34
N LYS A 345 8.30 -22.26 -13.52
CA LYS A 345 8.47 -21.32 -14.63
C LYS A 345 9.84 -20.66 -14.60
N TRP A 346 10.32 -20.29 -13.41
CA TRP A 346 11.65 -19.72 -13.26
C TRP A 346 12.75 -20.73 -13.57
N LEU A 347 12.67 -21.97 -13.06
CA LEU A 347 13.64 -23.03 -13.36
C LEU A 347 13.74 -23.31 -14.87
N GLU A 348 12.62 -23.34 -15.57
CA GLU A 348 12.54 -23.54 -17.02
C GLU A 348 13.12 -22.34 -17.79
N LYS A 349 12.73 -21.11 -17.44
CA LYS A 349 13.16 -19.90 -18.17
C LYS A 349 14.62 -19.52 -17.94
N SER A 350 15.15 -19.79 -16.75
CA SER A 350 16.52 -19.42 -16.39
C SER A 350 17.56 -20.47 -16.75
N GLY A 351 17.13 -21.70 -17.08
CA GLY A 351 18.03 -22.85 -17.21
C GLY A 351 18.58 -23.36 -15.87
N GLU A 352 18.19 -22.77 -14.73
CA GLU A 352 18.70 -23.17 -13.41
C GLU A 352 18.24 -24.58 -13.00
N GLY A 353 17.24 -25.16 -13.69
CA GLY A 353 16.83 -26.55 -13.50
C GLY A 353 17.96 -27.57 -13.67
N GLU A 354 18.87 -27.35 -14.61
CA GLU A 354 20.01 -28.26 -14.86
C GLU A 354 20.99 -28.21 -13.68
N ARG A 355 21.37 -27.00 -13.28
CA ARG A 355 22.24 -26.76 -12.12
C ARG A 355 21.63 -27.26 -10.83
N LEU A 356 20.31 -27.17 -10.67
CA LEU A 356 19.61 -27.72 -9.52
C LEU A 356 19.75 -29.25 -9.46
N ALA A 357 19.64 -29.94 -10.61
CA ALA A 357 19.85 -31.38 -10.70
C ALA A 357 21.31 -31.78 -10.48
N GLU A 358 22.27 -31.02 -11.01
CA GLU A 358 23.70 -31.24 -10.78
C GLU A 358 24.08 -31.10 -9.30
N ARG A 359 23.60 -30.04 -8.64
CA ARG A 359 23.81 -29.85 -7.20
C ARG A 359 23.13 -30.97 -6.41
N ALA A 360 21.95 -31.42 -6.81
CA ALA A 360 21.25 -32.53 -6.15
C ALA A 360 22.04 -33.86 -6.27
N ARG A 361 22.68 -34.14 -7.42
CA ARG A 361 23.61 -35.27 -7.59
C ARG A 361 24.83 -35.14 -6.68
N ALA A 362 25.37 -33.94 -6.53
CA ALA A 362 26.52 -33.70 -5.67
C ALA A 362 26.16 -33.83 -4.19
N ARG A 363 24.98 -33.32 -3.78
CA ARG A 363 24.45 -33.48 -2.42
C ARG A 363 24.29 -34.96 -2.06
N LYS A 364 23.75 -35.77 -2.97
CA LYS A 364 23.64 -37.23 -2.80
C LYS A 364 24.99 -37.84 -2.35
N ARG A 365 26.09 -37.54 -3.05
CA ARG A 365 27.42 -38.11 -2.73
C ARG A 365 27.88 -37.71 -1.33
N ILE A 366 27.63 -36.46 -0.94
CA ILE A 366 27.98 -35.95 0.40
C ILE A 366 27.18 -36.69 1.47
N ILE A 367 25.87 -36.84 1.29
CA ILE A 367 25.02 -37.48 2.30
C ILE A 367 25.28 -38.99 2.39
N GLU A 368 25.63 -39.66 1.28
CA GLU A 368 26.04 -41.06 1.27
C GLU A 368 27.37 -41.26 2.01
N ALA A 369 28.30 -40.30 1.92
CA ALA A 369 29.52 -40.33 2.71
C ALA A 369 29.23 -40.14 4.20
N ILE A 370 28.42 -39.13 4.56
CA ILE A 370 28.04 -38.88 5.96
C ILE A 370 27.32 -40.10 6.57
N ALA A 371 26.41 -40.72 5.83
CA ALA A 371 25.64 -41.88 6.29
C ALA A 371 26.48 -43.16 6.48
N LYS A 372 27.75 -43.18 6.04
CA LYS A 372 28.68 -44.28 6.32
C LYS A 372 29.51 -44.06 7.59
N GLU A 373 29.64 -42.81 8.02
CA GLU A 373 30.43 -42.41 9.20
C GLU A 373 29.59 -42.38 10.48
N ILE A 374 28.26 -42.31 10.35
CA ILE A 374 27.27 -42.40 11.44
C ILE A 374 26.67 -43.80 11.41
#